data_AF-A0A3S1Q7R9-F1
#
_entry.id   AF-A0A3S1Q7R9-F1
#
_cell.length_a   1.000
_cell.length_b   1.000
_cell.length_c   1.000
_cell.angle_alpha   90.00
_cell.angle_beta   90.00
_cell.angle_gamma   90.00
#
_symmetry.space_group_name_H-M   'P 1'
#
loop_
_entity.id
_entity.type
_entity.pdbx_description
1 polymer ?
#
loop_
_entity_poly.entity_id
_entity_poly.type
_entity_poly.pdbx_seq_one_letter_code
_entity_poly.pdbx_strand_id
1 'polypeptide(L)'
;ALRIRLARAMAETSARLKSIGITPWIDQPAGLFLWCSLPEGVDAAEVARRALADNVVLAPGNAFSLSGTASRFLRFNVAQSGDEHIFTALAAAMSG
;
A
#
# COMPACT_ATOMS: atom_id res chain seq x y z
N ALA A 1 11.24 4.30 -21.92
CA ALA A 1 11.41 5.25 -20.79
C ALA A 1 10.40 5.03 -19.66
N LEU A 2 9.08 5.18 -19.90
CA LEU A 2 8.05 5.09 -18.84
C LEU A 2 8.03 3.74 -18.11
N ARG A 3 8.03 2.62 -18.85
CA ARG A 3 8.01 1.27 -18.26
C ARG A 3 9.16 1.02 -17.28
N ILE A 4 10.36 1.52 -17.60
CA ILE A 4 11.55 1.39 -16.73
C ILE A 4 11.37 2.22 -15.45
N ARG A 5 10.85 3.45 -15.57
CA ARG A 5 10.56 4.31 -14.41
C ARG A 5 9.53 3.66 -13.47
N LEU A 6 8.47 3.09 -14.02
CA LEU A 6 7.46 2.38 -13.24
C LEU A 6 8.01 1.12 -12.57
N ALA A 7 8.83 0.33 -13.27
CA ALA A 7 9.49 -0.83 -12.67
C ALA A 7 10.39 -0.44 -11.49
N ARG A 8 11.16 0.65 -11.61
CA ARG A 8 11.96 1.19 -10.52
C ARG A 8 11.10 1.64 -9.33
N ALA A 9 10.07 2.44 -9.59
CA ALA A 9 9.17 2.92 -8.54
C ALA A 9 8.45 1.76 -7.83
N MET A 10 8.07 0.71 -8.55
CA MET A 10 7.48 -0.50 -8.00
C MET A 10 8.45 -1.25 -7.09
N ALA A 11 9.70 -1.44 -7.51
CA ALA A 11 10.73 -2.09 -6.70
C ALA A 11 11.02 -1.30 -5.41
N GLU A 12 11.20 0.03 -5.52
CA GLU A 12 11.43 0.91 -4.37
C GLU A 12 10.24 0.91 -3.41
N THR A 13 9.02 1.06 -3.92
CA THR A 13 7.79 1.03 -3.11
C THR A 13 7.66 -0.33 -2.42
N SER A 14 7.85 -1.44 -3.14
CA SER A 14 7.76 -2.79 -2.58
C SER A 14 8.78 -3.01 -1.46
N ALA A 15 10.02 -2.58 -1.62
CA ALA A 15 11.06 -2.72 -0.61
C ALA A 15 10.73 -1.97 0.68
N ARG A 16 10.22 -0.73 0.55
CA ARG A 16 9.85 0.12 1.69
C ARG A 16 8.58 -0.38 2.41
N LEU A 17 7.61 -0.91 1.67
CA LEU A 17 6.44 -1.56 2.27
C LEU A 17 6.86 -2.81 3.06
N LYS A 18 7.76 -3.63 2.50
CA LYS A 18 8.29 -4.83 3.18
C LYS A 18 9.00 -4.49 4.48
N SER A 19 9.75 -3.39 4.55
CA SER A 19 10.45 -3.00 5.79
C SER A 19 9.50 -2.61 6.93
N ILE A 20 8.23 -2.33 6.65
CA ILE A 20 7.19 -2.05 7.66
C ILE A 20 6.17 -3.19 7.80
N GLY A 21 6.47 -4.38 7.27
CA GLY A 21 5.63 -5.57 7.41
C GLY A 21 4.49 -5.71 6.38
N ILE A 22 4.42 -4.83 5.38
CA ILE A 22 3.44 -4.89 4.30
C ILE A 22 4.03 -5.66 3.11
N THR A 23 3.37 -6.71 2.65
CA THR A 23 3.91 -7.62 1.63
C THR A 23 3.11 -7.56 0.32
N PRO A 24 3.77 -7.55 -0.86
CA PRO A 24 3.07 -7.72 -2.13
C PRO A 24 2.26 -9.02 -2.16
N TRP A 25 1.00 -8.93 -2.60
CA TRP A 25 0.12 -10.10 -2.75
C TRP A 25 0.49 -10.94 -3.97
N ILE A 26 0.89 -10.28 -5.05
CA ILE A 26 1.33 -10.90 -6.31
C ILE A 26 2.68 -10.30 -6.67
N ASP A 27 3.61 -11.14 -7.12
CA ASP A 27 4.86 -10.65 -7.70
C ASP A 27 4.57 -10.07 -9.08
N GLN A 28 4.54 -8.73 -9.15
CA GLN A 28 4.32 -7.99 -10.39
C GLN A 28 5.60 -7.21 -10.71
N PRO A 29 6.22 -7.42 -11.89
CA PRO A 29 7.50 -6.79 -12.20
C PRO A 29 7.38 -5.33 -12.69
N ALA A 30 6.21 -4.93 -13.18
CA ALA A 30 5.93 -3.57 -13.64
C ALA A 30 4.41 -3.30 -13.71
N GLY A 31 4.02 -2.04 -13.53
CA GLY A 31 2.64 -1.59 -13.59
C GLY A 31 2.45 -0.28 -12.83
N LEU A 32 1.25 0.29 -12.88
CA LEU A 32 0.92 1.49 -12.11
C LEU A 32 0.51 1.16 -10.67
N PHE A 33 -0.07 -0.02 -10.45
CA PHE A 33 -0.61 -0.41 -9.16
C PHE A 33 0.15 -1.60 -8.57
N LEU A 34 0.35 -1.55 -7.26
CA LEU A 34 0.89 -2.64 -6.46
C LEU A 34 -0.13 -3.02 -5.39
N TRP A 35 -0.54 -4.28 -5.39
CA TRP A 35 -1.41 -4.82 -4.35
C TRP A 35 -0.59 -5.46 -3.25
N CYS A 36 -0.89 -5.10 -2.00
CA CYS A 36 -0.21 -5.63 -0.84
C CYS A 36 -1.20 -6.09 0.23
N SER A 37 -0.81 -7.13 0.95
CA SER A 37 -1.44 -7.53 2.21
C SER A 37 -0.77 -6.84 3.39
N LEU A 38 -1.61 -6.36 4.29
CA LEU A 38 -1.23 -5.95 5.64
C LEU A 38 -0.94 -7.18 6.52
N PRO A 39 -0.23 -7.00 7.65
CA PRO A 39 -0.07 -8.04 8.66
C PRO A 39 -1.40 -8.65 9.10
N GLU A 40 -1.36 -9.86 9.63
CA GLU A 40 -2.54 -10.52 10.16
C GLU A 40 -3.15 -9.71 11.31
N GLY A 41 -4.49 -9.66 11.37
CA GLY A 41 -5.23 -8.87 12.36
C GLY A 41 -5.38 -7.38 12.03
N VAL A 42 -4.67 -6.86 11.02
CA VAL A 42 -4.76 -5.45 10.62
C VAL A 42 -5.86 -5.24 9.57
N ASP A 43 -6.77 -4.30 9.83
CA ASP A 43 -7.84 -3.91 8.91
C ASP A 43 -7.43 -2.68 8.08
N ALA A 44 -7.52 -2.80 6.76
CA ALA A 44 -7.10 -1.75 5.83
C ALA A 44 -7.99 -0.51 5.88
N ALA A 45 -9.27 -0.63 6.24
CA ALA A 45 -10.15 0.52 6.35
C ALA A 45 -9.83 1.33 7.61
N GLU A 46 -9.48 0.67 8.72
CA GLU A 46 -8.99 1.36 9.92
C GLU A 46 -7.64 2.06 9.69
N VAL A 47 -6.70 1.37 9.06
CA VAL A 47 -5.41 1.98 8.68
C VAL A 47 -5.62 3.20 7.77
N ALA A 48 -6.53 3.11 6.79
CA ALA A 48 -6.86 4.24 5.92
C ALA A 48 -7.49 5.41 6.66
N ARG A 49 -8.38 5.16 7.63
CA ARG A 49 -8.96 6.21 8.48
C ARG A 49 -7.90 6.94 9.29
N ARG A 50 -6.95 6.21 9.88
CA ARG A 50 -5.87 6.79 10.69
C ARG A 50 -4.88 7.57 9.84
N ALA A 51 -4.43 7.00 8.73
CA ALA A 51 -3.50 7.66 7.81
C ALA A 51 -4.09 8.94 7.18
N LEU A 52 -5.42 9.03 7.04
CA LEU A 52 -6.09 10.23 6.58
C LEU A 52 -5.86 11.44 7.52
N ALA A 53 -5.72 11.21 8.82
CA ALA A 53 -5.39 12.27 9.79
C ALA A 53 -4.01 12.91 9.49
N ASP A 54 -3.10 12.13 8.88
CA ASP A 54 -1.78 12.58 8.44
C ASP A 54 -1.77 13.03 6.96
N ASN A 55 -2.94 13.31 6.38
CA ASN A 55 -3.13 13.69 4.97
C ASN A 55 -2.68 12.62 3.96
N VAL A 56 -2.65 11.35 4.35
CA VAL A 56 -2.34 10.23 3.45
C VAL A 56 -3.62 9.46 3.11
N VAL A 57 -4.05 9.57 1.84
CA VAL A 57 -5.19 8.82 1.34
C VAL A 57 -4.74 7.44 0.87
N LEU A 58 -5.29 6.40 1.48
CA LEU A 58 -5.05 5.00 1.12
C LEU A 58 -6.25 4.42 0.38
N ALA A 59 -6.02 3.32 -0.35
CA ALA A 59 -7.04 2.61 -1.10
C ALA A 59 -7.28 1.20 -0.52
N PRO A 60 -8.22 1.04 0.44
CA PRO A 60 -8.60 -0.26 1.01
C PRO A 60 -9.11 -1.23 -0.04
N GLY A 61 -8.75 -2.51 0.09
CA GLY A 61 -9.12 -3.56 -0.85
C GLY A 61 -10.63 -3.74 -0.99
N ASN A 62 -11.40 -3.54 0.08
CA ASN A 62 -12.86 -3.62 0.05
C ASN A 62 -13.54 -2.54 -0.79
N ALA A 63 -12.85 -1.44 -1.14
CA ALA A 63 -13.36 -0.50 -2.14
C ALA A 63 -13.39 -1.12 -3.57
N PHE A 64 -12.71 -2.27 -3.76
CA PHE A 64 -12.61 -2.99 -5.04
C PHE A 64 -13.14 -4.43 -4.96
N SER A 65 -13.77 -4.82 -3.84
CA SER A 65 -14.29 -6.18 -3.63
C SER A 65 -15.76 -6.14 -3.25
N LEU A 66 -16.63 -6.64 -4.14
CA LEU A 66 -18.08 -6.73 -3.90
C LEU A 66 -18.41 -7.67 -2.73
N SER A 67 -17.57 -8.67 -2.47
CA SER A 67 -17.77 -9.63 -1.38
C SER A 67 -17.21 -9.15 -0.03
N GLY A 68 -16.49 -8.03 0.01
CA GLY A 68 -15.90 -7.50 1.25
C GLY A 68 -14.77 -8.35 1.86
N THR A 69 -14.23 -9.31 1.09
CA THR A 69 -13.22 -10.28 1.55
C THR A 69 -11.78 -9.78 1.46
N ALA A 70 -11.58 -8.52 1.05
CA ALA A 70 -10.27 -7.91 0.84
C ALA A 70 -9.90 -6.91 1.95
N SER A 71 -10.40 -7.12 3.17
CA SER A 71 -10.22 -6.20 4.31
C SER A 71 -8.77 -6.00 4.72
N ARG A 72 -7.88 -6.96 4.44
CA ARG A 72 -6.44 -6.85 4.74
C ARG A 72 -5.58 -6.33 3.59
N PHE A 73 -6.18 -5.93 2.46
CA PHE A 73 -5.42 -5.51 1.30
C PHE A 73 -5.43 -4.00 1.10
N LEU A 74 -4.33 -3.46 0.60
CA LEU A 74 -4.19 -2.09 0.12
C LEU A 74 -3.68 -2.08 -1.31
N ARG A 75 -4.13 -1.10 -2.10
CA ARG A 75 -3.64 -0.86 -3.46
C ARG A 75 -2.85 0.45 -3.51
N PHE A 76 -1.58 0.37 -3.91
CA PHE A 76 -0.68 1.51 -4.03
C PHE A 76 -0.54 1.94 -5.48
N ASN A 77 -0.60 3.25 -5.76
CA ASN A 77 -0.15 3.80 -7.04
C ASN A 77 1.35 4.08 -6.95
N VAL A 78 2.17 3.23 -7.56
CA VAL A 78 3.63 3.31 -7.42
C VAL A 78 4.21 4.61 -8.00
N ALA A 79 3.51 5.26 -8.94
CA ALA A 79 3.92 6.55 -9.48
C ALA A 79 3.72 7.71 -8.48
N GLN A 80 2.95 7.50 -7.41
CA GLN A 80 2.65 8.49 -6.36
C GLN A 80 3.13 8.05 -4.97
N SER A 81 3.86 6.93 -4.87
CA SER A 81 4.34 6.36 -3.59
C SER A 81 5.81 6.68 -3.28
N GLY A 82 6.40 7.70 -3.93
CA GLY A 82 7.80 8.07 -3.73
C GLY A 82 8.10 8.78 -2.40
N ASP A 83 7.11 9.46 -1.84
CA ASP A 83 7.27 10.26 -0.62
C ASP A 83 7.46 9.39 0.63
N GLU A 84 8.41 9.75 1.47
CA GLU A 84 8.69 9.06 2.74
C GLU A 84 7.60 9.20 3.79
N HIS A 85 6.90 10.33 3.77
CA HIS A 85 5.79 10.57 4.68
C HIS A 85 4.72 9.47 4.59
N ILE A 86 4.50 8.90 3.41
CA ILE A 86 3.52 7.81 3.19
C ILE A 86 3.87 6.58 4.05
N PHE A 87 5.15 6.21 4.12
CA PHE A 87 5.60 5.01 4.83
C PHE A 87 5.61 5.23 6.34
N THR A 88 5.98 6.44 6.78
CA THR A 88 5.90 6.82 8.20
C THR A 88 4.46 6.83 8.69
N ALA A 89 3.54 7.44 7.93
CA ALA A 89 2.11 7.45 8.24
C ALA A 89 1.51 6.04 8.26
N LEU A 90 1.88 5.17 7.30
CA LEU A 90 1.47 3.76 7.29
C LEU A 90 1.94 3.01 8.53
N ALA A 91 3.22 3.13 8.90
CA ALA A 91 3.78 2.47 10.06
C ALA A 91 3.09 2.91 11.36
N ALA A 92 2.84 4.21 11.51
CA ALA A 92 2.11 4.77 12.65
C ALA A 92 0.65 4.26 12.68
N ALA A 93 -0.05 4.30 11.55
CA ALA A 93 -1.45 3.87 11.45
C ALA A 93 -1.66 2.38 11.77
N MET A 94 -0.66 1.52 11.50
CA MET A 94 -0.70 0.09 11.84
C MET A 94 -0.40 -0.21 13.32
N SER A 95 0.13 0.75 14.09
CA SER A 95 0.58 0.52 15.47
C SER A 95 -0.44 0.90 16.55
N GLY A 96 -1.54 1.57 16.18
CA GLY A 96 -2.66 1.89 17.09
C GLY A 96 -3.72 0.80 17.14
#